data_AF-A0AAJ1SSP2-F1
#
_entry.id   AF-A0AAJ1SSP2-F1
#
_cell.length_a   1.000
_cell.length_b   1.000
_cell.length_c   1.000
_cell.angle_alpha   90.00
_cell.angle_beta   90.00
_cell.angle_gamma   90.00
#
_symmetry.space_group_name_H-M   'P 1'
#
loop_
_entity.id
_entity.type
_entity.pdbx_description
1 polymer ?
#
loop_
_entity_poly.entity_id
_entity_poly.type
_entity_poly.pdbx_seq_one_letter_code
_entity_poly.pdbx_strand_id
1 'polypeptide(L)'
;MDAVDQQALTDAVIKEHGLDLAQLWLEFVGLGGDASEQLIRDYCAGQCTLSPKERDALAQAVNEHCAAQGLLLRVPLSSYALFLLQPEPQDPERKGPYSSK
;
A
#
# COMPACT_ATOMS: atom_id res chain seq x y z
N MET A 1 -11.01 -3.64 1.18
CA MET A 1 -10.42 -3.98 2.50
C MET A 1 -11.22 -3.25 3.58
N ASP A 2 -11.51 -3.86 4.72
CA ASP A 2 -12.12 -3.12 5.85
C ASP A 2 -11.12 -2.09 6.42
N ALA A 3 -11.63 -1.04 7.06
CA ALA A 3 -10.79 0.01 7.62
C ALA A 3 -9.90 -0.47 8.77
N VAL A 4 -10.43 -1.33 9.63
CA VAL A 4 -9.70 -1.88 10.77
C VAL A 4 -8.62 -2.85 10.30
N ASP A 5 -8.95 -3.70 9.33
CA ASP A 5 -7.98 -4.63 8.73
C ASP A 5 -6.83 -3.88 8.06
N GLN A 6 -7.13 -2.82 7.30
CA GLN A 6 -6.10 -1.99 6.68
C GLN A 6 -5.21 -1.32 7.74
N GLN A 7 -5.80 -0.75 8.79
CA GLN A 7 -5.06 -0.14 9.88
C GLN A 7 -4.12 -1.13 10.56
N ALA A 8 -4.62 -2.31 10.91
CA ALA A 8 -3.83 -3.35 11.57
C ALA A 8 -2.67 -3.83 10.69
N LEU A 9 -2.89 -4.00 9.39
CA LEU A 9 -1.84 -4.42 8.46
C LEU A 9 -0.80 -3.32 8.22
N THR A 10 -1.22 -2.06 8.06
CA THR A 10 -0.28 -0.93 7.95
C THR A 10 0.60 -0.84 9.19
N ASP A 11 -0.01 -0.86 10.38
CA ASP A 11 0.71 -0.77 11.65
C ASP A 11 1.64 -1.98 11.88
N ALA A 12 1.22 -3.18 11.51
CA ALA A 12 2.05 -4.37 11.60
C ALA A 12 3.35 -4.22 10.79
N VAL A 13 3.27 -3.74 9.55
CA VAL A 13 4.46 -3.54 8.70
C VAL A 13 5.39 -2.46 9.26
N ILE A 14 4.81 -1.36 9.76
CA ILE A 14 5.58 -0.29 10.41
C ILE A 14 6.37 -0.83 11.61
N LYS A 15 5.72 -1.62 12.47
CA LYS A 15 6.34 -2.20 13.67
C LYS A 15 7.34 -3.29 13.34
N GLU A 16 7.02 -4.18 12.41
CA GLU A 16 7.88 -5.30 12.00
C GLU A 16 9.22 -4.81 11.45
N HIS A 17 9.22 -3.73 10.67
CA HIS A 17 10.43 -3.18 10.05
C HIS A 17 11.00 -1.97 10.79
N GLY A 18 10.41 -1.58 11.93
CA GLY A 18 10.88 -0.45 12.73
C GLY A 18 10.91 0.86 11.94
N LEU A 19 9.92 1.08 11.08
CA LEU A 19 9.89 2.24 10.21
C LEU A 19 9.74 3.53 11.04
N ASP A 20 10.50 4.56 10.66
CA ASP A 20 10.42 5.85 11.33
C ASP A 20 9.12 6.58 10.94
N LEU A 21 8.23 6.77 11.91
CA LEU A 21 6.96 7.44 11.72
C LEU A 21 7.11 8.91 11.28
N ALA A 22 8.17 9.60 11.68
CA ALA A 22 8.40 10.97 11.24
C ALA A 22 8.75 11.02 9.75
N GLN A 23 9.63 10.10 9.31
CA GLN A 23 9.99 9.95 7.91
C GLN A 23 8.79 9.50 7.05
N LEU A 24 8.03 8.51 7.52
CA LEU A 24 6.81 8.06 6.84
C LEU A 24 5.76 9.17 6.74
N TRP A 25 5.64 10.02 7.75
CA TRP A 25 4.73 11.17 7.70
C TRP A 25 5.13 12.16 6.61
N LEU A 26 6.43 12.44 6.43
CA LEU A 26 6.91 13.30 5.33
C LEU A 26 6.58 12.70 3.95
N GLU A 27 6.77 11.39 3.79
CA GLU A 27 6.43 10.67 2.54
C GLU A 27 4.91 10.68 2.29
N PHE A 28 4.11 10.45 3.33
CA PHE A 28 2.65 10.57 3.30
C PHE A 28 2.18 11.98 2.86
N VAL A 29 2.79 13.05 3.38
CA VAL A 29 2.51 14.42 2.97
C VAL A 29 2.88 14.64 1.50
N GLY A 30 4.03 14.09 1.06
CA GLY A 30 4.45 14.12 -0.34
C GLY A 30 3.45 13.43 -1.30
N LEU A 31 2.72 12.43 -0.81
CA LEU A 31 1.65 11.74 -1.54
C LEU A 31 0.28 12.44 -1.45
N GLY A 32 0.23 13.66 -0.89
CA GLY A 32 -1.00 14.46 -0.77
C GLY A 32 -1.88 14.12 0.43
N GLY A 33 -1.29 13.46 1.44
CA GLY A 33 -1.84 13.33 2.78
C GLY A 33 -1.82 14.66 3.54
N ASP A 34 -2.85 14.92 4.35
CA ASP A 34 -3.04 16.20 5.06
C ASP A 34 -3.22 16.03 6.57
N ALA A 35 -3.14 14.79 7.05
CA ALA A 35 -3.16 14.49 8.48
C ALA A 35 -1.88 14.99 9.17
N SER A 36 -2.03 15.52 10.39
CA SER A 36 -0.88 15.84 11.24
C SER A 36 -0.09 14.59 11.63
N GLU A 37 1.20 14.76 11.93
CA GLU A 37 2.06 13.65 12.39
C GLU A 37 1.48 12.97 13.64
N GLN A 38 0.93 13.73 14.58
CA GLN A 38 0.30 13.18 15.77
C GLN A 38 -0.89 12.29 15.42
N LEU A 39 -1.71 12.68 14.44
CA LEU A 39 -2.84 11.87 14.00
C LEU A 39 -2.38 10.55 13.33
N ILE A 40 -1.25 10.56 12.61
CA ILE A 40 -0.64 9.33 12.09
C ILE A 40 -0.15 8.41 13.22
N ARG A 41 0.48 8.98 14.26
CA ARG A 41 0.90 8.23 15.46
C ARG A 41 -0.29 7.61 16.18
N ASP A 42 -1.34 8.38 16.40
CA ASP A 42 -2.58 7.94 17.04
C ASP A 42 -3.28 6.86 16.20
N TYR A 43 -3.27 7.00 14.86
CA TYR A 43 -3.78 5.99 13.94
C TYR A 43 -3.00 4.68 14.04
N CYS A 44 -1.66 4.71 14.04
CA CYS A 44 -0.85 3.48 14.20
C CYS A 44 -1.04 2.86 15.60
N ALA A 45 -1.30 3.68 16.62
CA ALA A 45 -1.64 3.21 17.96
C ALA A 45 -3.08 2.66 18.09
N GLY A 46 -3.89 2.70 17.03
CA GLY A 46 -5.29 2.28 17.07
C GLY A 46 -6.21 3.23 17.85
N GLN A 47 -5.77 4.46 18.10
CA GLN A 47 -6.48 5.45 18.92
C GLN A 47 -7.43 6.33 18.10
N CYS A 48 -7.24 6.41 16.78
CA CYS A 48 -8.13 7.13 15.89
C CYS A 48 -8.29 6.40 14.55
N THR A 49 -9.20 6.92 13.73
CA THR A 49 -9.40 6.48 12.34
C THR A 49 -9.00 7.59 11.38
N LEU A 50 -8.40 7.23 10.26
CA LEU A 50 -8.16 8.13 9.13
C LEU A 50 -9.23 7.98 8.05
N SER A 51 -9.44 9.04 7.26
CA SER A 51 -10.29 8.93 6.07
C SER A 51 -9.73 7.89 5.09
N PRO A 52 -10.56 7.30 4.19
CA PRO A 52 -10.06 6.33 3.21
C PRO A 52 -8.88 6.85 2.38
N LYS A 53 -8.93 8.13 1.98
CA LYS A 53 -7.83 8.79 1.24
C LYS A 53 -6.54 8.78 2.04
N GLU A 54 -6.60 9.18 3.31
CA GLU A 54 -5.43 9.25 4.18
C GLU A 54 -4.86 7.87 4.52
N ARG A 55 -5.73 6.87 4.73
CA ARG A 55 -5.29 5.48 4.92
C ARG A 55 -4.52 4.96 3.71
N ASP A 56 -5.01 5.26 2.51
CA ASP A 56 -4.37 4.82 1.27
C ASP A 56 -3.07 5.55 1.02
N ALA A 57 -3.01 6.86 1.28
CA ALA A 57 -1.76 7.62 1.20
C ALA A 57 -0.70 7.08 2.17
N LEU A 58 -1.09 6.74 3.41
CA LEU A 58 -0.17 6.19 4.39
C LEU A 58 0.29 4.78 4.01
N ALA A 59 -0.62 3.91 3.57
CA ALA A 59 -0.28 2.59 3.09
C ALA A 59 0.63 2.64 1.85
N GLN A 60 0.44 3.63 0.97
CA GLN A 60 1.32 3.86 -0.17
C GLN A 60 2.71 4.35 0.26
N ALA A 61 2.80 5.27 1.24
CA ALA A 61 4.07 5.70 1.80
C ALA A 61 4.86 4.51 2.37
N VAL A 62 4.22 3.68 3.20
CA VAL A 62 4.83 2.46 3.76
C VAL A 62 5.32 1.53 2.64
N ASN A 63 4.52 1.34 1.60
CA ASN A 63 4.85 0.50 0.45
C ASN A 63 6.09 1.01 -0.32
N GLU A 64 6.16 2.30 -0.59
CA GLU A 64 7.29 2.92 -1.29
C GLU A 64 8.56 2.88 -0.43
N HIS A 65 8.42 3.14 0.87
CA HIS A 65 9.50 3.05 1.83
C HIS A 65 10.08 1.63 1.92
N CYS A 66 9.22 0.61 2.04
CA CYS A 66 9.61 -0.79 2.02
C CYS A 66 10.31 -1.16 0.70
N ALA A 67 9.77 -0.73 -0.44
CA ALA A 67 10.37 -1.00 -1.75
C ALA A 67 11.76 -0.36 -1.89
N ALA A 68 11.95 0.86 -1.39
CA ALA A 68 13.25 1.55 -1.38
C ALA A 68 14.30 0.81 -0.53
N GLN A 69 13.86 0.09 0.51
CA GLN A 69 14.71 -0.77 1.34
C GLN A 69 14.85 -2.21 0.80
N GLY A 70 14.25 -2.53 -0.35
CA GLY A 70 14.27 -3.88 -0.93
C GLY A 70 13.37 -4.89 -0.21
N LEU A 71 12.45 -4.43 0.65
CA LEU A 71 11.47 -5.27 1.31
C LEU A 71 10.33 -5.59 0.34
N LEU A 72 9.99 -6.88 0.22
CA LEU A 72 8.95 -7.35 -0.72
C LEU A 72 7.53 -7.28 -0.14
N LEU A 73 7.38 -6.97 1.15
CA LEU A 73 6.09 -6.89 1.82
C LEU A 73 5.33 -5.63 1.39
N ARG A 74 4.01 -5.76 1.20
CA ARG A 74 3.14 -4.66 0.79
C ARG A 74 1.88 -4.62 1.65
N VAL A 75 1.58 -3.42 2.12
CA VAL A 75 0.34 -3.07 2.82
C VAL A 75 -0.78 -2.88 1.80
N PRO A 76 -1.99 -3.43 2.05
CA PRO A 76 -3.13 -3.27 1.16
C PRO A 76 -3.70 -1.84 1.18
N LEU A 77 -4.22 -1.39 0.04
CA LEU A 77 -5.02 -0.17 -0.06
C LEU A 77 -6.52 -0.49 0.14
N SER A 78 -7.32 0.52 0.52
CA SER A 78 -8.75 0.40 0.76
C SER A 78 -9.49 -0.20 -0.45
N SER A 79 -9.10 0.25 -1.65
CA SER A 79 -9.64 -0.14 -2.95
C SER A 79 -8.97 -1.36 -3.57
N TYR A 80 -7.94 -1.94 -2.92
CA TYR A 80 -7.20 -3.10 -3.45
C TYR A 80 -7.96 -4.43 -3.27
N ALA A 81 -9.26 -4.42 -3.52
CA ALA A 81 -10.10 -5.61 -3.49
C ALA A 81 -10.23 -6.32 -4.85
N LEU A 82 -9.94 -5.70 -6.01
CA LEU A 82 -10.25 -6.35 -7.30
C LEU A 82 -9.31 -6.07 -8.50
N PHE A 83 -8.35 -5.15 -8.43
CA PHE A 83 -7.66 -4.72 -9.66
C PHE A 83 -6.46 -5.59 -10.09
N LEU A 84 -5.86 -6.39 -9.19
CA LEU A 84 -4.74 -7.29 -9.53
C LEU A 84 -5.10 -8.77 -9.70
N LEU A 85 -6.37 -9.15 -9.50
CA LEU A 85 -6.87 -10.50 -9.79
C LEU A 85 -7.66 -10.57 -11.10
N GLN A 86 -7.42 -9.64 -12.03
CA GLN A 86 -7.64 -9.99 -13.42
C GLN A 86 -6.42 -10.80 -13.85
N PRO A 87 -6.51 -12.14 -14.02
CA PRO A 87 -5.54 -12.78 -14.90
C PRO A 87 -5.61 -11.99 -16.21
N GLU A 88 -4.47 -11.51 -16.69
CA GLU A 88 -4.42 -11.02 -18.07
C GLU A 88 -5.12 -12.07 -18.94
N PRO A 89 -6.12 -11.72 -19.76
CA PRO A 89 -6.64 -12.66 -20.72
C PRO A 89 -5.45 -13.05 -21.59
N GLN A 90 -4.90 -14.24 -21.36
CA GLN A 90 -3.93 -14.83 -22.25
C GLN A 90 -4.63 -14.95 -23.59
N ASP A 91 -4.25 -14.07 -24.51
CA ASP A 91 -4.67 -14.15 -25.91
C ASP A 91 -4.19 -15.51 -26.45
N PRO A 92 -5.10 -16.45 -26.77
CA PRO A 92 -4.70 -17.75 -27.26
C PRO A 92 -4.29 -17.72 -28.74
N GLU A 93 -4.26 -16.56 -29.42
CA GLU A 93 -3.97 -16.49 -30.85
C GLU A 93 -2.74 -15.65 -31.21
N ARG A 94 -1.62 -15.82 -30.48
CA ARG A 94 -0.30 -15.55 -31.09
C ARG A 94 0.06 -16.69 -32.06
N LYS A 95 -0.65 -16.76 -33.21
CA LYS A 95 -0.16 -17.50 -34.38
C LYS A 95 1.08 -16.79 -34.89
N GLY A 96 2.26 -17.31 -34.53
CA GLY A 96 3.49 -16.91 -35.19
C GLY A 96 3.38 -17.19 -36.69
N PRO A 97 3.84 -16.28 -37.58
CA PRO A 97 4.08 -16.68 -38.94
C PRO A 97 5.27 -17.64 -38.91
N TYR A 98 5.29 -18.60 -39.83
CA TYR A 98 6.29 -19.67 -39.95
C TYR A 98 6.02 -20.91 -39.08
N SER A 99 5.27 -21.85 -39.65
CA SER A 99 5.75 -23.23 -39.69
C SER A 99 5.31 -23.87 -41.00
N SER A 100 6.26 -24.01 -41.92
CA SER A 100 6.16 -24.83 -43.12
C SER A 100 5.94 -26.30 -42.77
N LYS A 101 5.10 -26.99 -43.54
CA LYS A 101 5.43 -28.24 -44.22
C LYS A 101 4.38 -28.55 -45.29
#